data_AF-A0A948VB74-F1
#
_entry.id   AF-A0A948VB74-F1
#
_cell.length_a   1.000
_cell.length_b   1.000
_cell.length_c   1.000
_cell.angle_alpha   90.00
_cell.angle_beta   90.00
_cell.angle_gamma   90.00
#
_symmetry.space_group_name_H-M   'P 1'
#
loop_
_entity.id
_entity.type
_entity.pdbx_description
1 polymer ?
#
loop_
_entity_poly.entity_id
_entity_poly.type
_entity_poly.pdbx_seq_one_letter_code
_entity_poly.pdbx_strand_id
1 'polypeptide(L)'
;AAQALAHGGSIHRDLRGAFLPGTLTRRMCHVWATTPEILSIPRAARRAQVLCYGGGVKLARQIAGGLPRVMSNHREEFWAEAIHWFCRQPDLDPVQVQPLCDFLSHRIAEDPGYSLKGRTYGSLKRAMEQWHRETADLRRIGVKVFTPSGFAEATWRKTIKVHGRLVAEELWTFQEILTARDLFDEGTAMRHCVAAYALYIGYGHCSIWSLRMNGNRKLTIEVRNSERRVVQVRGKSNRRAVEAEVAMVRKWAAKNALQVEPWCL
;
A
#
# COMPACT_ATOMS: atom_id res chain seq x y z
N ALA A 1 1.72 23.90 12.29
CA ALA A 1 2.09 23.23 13.56
C ALA A 1 2.96 24.16 14.41
N ALA A 2 4.06 24.70 13.87
CA ALA A 2 4.89 25.70 14.53
C ALA A 2 4.13 26.96 15.01
N GLN A 3 3.13 27.44 14.25
CA GLN A 3 2.32 28.62 14.64
C GLN A 3 1.43 28.42 15.88
N ALA A 4 0.97 27.20 16.18
CA ALA A 4 0.14 26.96 17.37
C ALA A 4 0.95 26.95 18.68
N LEU A 5 2.22 26.51 18.60
CA LEU A 5 3.18 26.55 19.71
C LEU A 5 3.65 27.98 20.00
N ALA A 6 3.75 28.83 18.97
CA ALA A 6 4.20 30.21 19.11
C ALA A 6 3.22 31.14 19.87
N HIS A 7 1.98 30.71 20.10
CA HIS A 7 0.94 31.53 20.74
C HIS A 7 0.44 31.00 22.09
N GLY A 8 1.14 30.05 22.72
CA GLY A 8 0.78 29.57 24.06
C GLY A 8 -0.53 28.77 24.12
N GLY A 9 -1.05 28.34 22.96
CA GLY A 9 -2.24 27.49 22.87
C GLY A 9 -1.98 26.07 23.35
N SER A 10 -2.94 25.48 24.06
CA SER A 10 -2.86 24.06 24.41
C SER A 10 -3.16 23.22 23.17
N ILE A 11 -2.13 22.61 22.56
CA ILE A 11 -2.25 21.64 21.46
C ILE A 11 -3.34 20.59 21.74
N HIS A 12 -3.48 20.20 23.00
CA HIS A 12 -4.48 19.25 23.45
C HIS A 12 -5.93 19.75 23.27
N ARG A 13 -6.17 21.07 23.33
CA ARG A 13 -7.48 21.69 23.07
C ARG A 13 -7.79 21.72 21.58
N ASP A 14 -6.82 22.12 20.75
CA ASP A 14 -7.00 22.27 19.30
C ASP A 14 -7.19 20.92 18.59
N LEU A 15 -6.45 19.89 19.02
CA LEU A 15 -6.57 18.56 18.43
C LEU A 15 -7.87 17.83 18.84
N ARG A 16 -8.33 18.03 20.09
CA ARG A 16 -9.53 17.38 20.64
C ARG A 16 -10.83 17.98 20.08
N GLY A 17 -10.83 19.26 19.71
CA GLY A 17 -12.01 19.96 19.18
C GLY A 17 -12.22 19.83 17.67
N ALA A 18 -11.16 19.64 16.87
CA ALA A 18 -11.26 19.77 15.41
C ALA A 18 -10.98 18.49 14.60
N PHE A 19 -10.19 17.53 15.11
CA PHE A 19 -9.65 16.44 14.27
C PHE A 19 -9.75 15.03 14.86
N LEU A 20 -9.75 14.89 16.19
CA LEU A 20 -9.85 13.61 16.90
C LEU A 20 -10.71 13.80 18.16
N PRO A 21 -12.05 13.79 18.04
CA PRO A 21 -12.93 13.98 19.18
C PRO A 21 -12.69 12.88 20.22
N GLY A 22 -12.23 13.25 21.42
CA GLY A 22 -12.15 12.35 22.58
C GLY A 22 -11.01 11.31 22.61
N THR A 23 -10.20 11.14 21.57
CA THR A 23 -9.29 9.97 21.44
C THR A 23 -7.78 10.25 21.64
N LEU A 24 -7.36 11.50 21.85
CA LEU A 24 -5.94 11.83 22.06
C LEU A 24 -5.52 11.78 23.53
N THR A 25 -4.62 10.84 23.86
CA THR A 25 -3.99 10.76 25.18
C THR A 25 -2.82 11.76 25.30
N ARG A 26 -2.44 12.14 26.54
CA ARG A 26 -1.26 12.99 26.80
C ARG A 26 0.02 12.42 26.17
N ARG A 27 0.16 11.09 26.19
CA ARG A 27 1.27 10.38 25.56
C ARG A 27 1.30 10.61 24.04
N MET A 28 0.14 10.58 23.38
CA MET A 28 0.04 10.86 21.94
C MET A 28 0.40 12.30 21.61
N CYS A 29 0.03 13.28 22.45
CA CYS A 29 0.47 14.67 22.27
C CYS A 29 1.99 14.82 22.35
N HIS A 30 2.66 14.10 23.26
CA HIS A 30 4.12 14.12 23.35
C HIS A 30 4.78 13.49 22.11
N VAL A 31 4.30 12.32 21.66
CA VAL A 31 4.82 11.69 20.42
C VAL A 31 4.54 12.57 19.20
N TRP A 32 3.41 13.28 19.16
CA TRP A 32 3.09 14.23 18.11
C TRP A 32 4.14 15.35 18.01
N ALA A 33 4.61 15.88 19.14
CA ALA A 33 5.65 16.92 19.17
C ALA A 33 6.99 16.46 18.57
N THR A 34 7.24 15.15 18.50
CA THR A 34 8.42 14.57 17.84
C THR A 34 8.20 14.25 16.35
N THR A 35 7.05 14.65 15.80
CA THR A 35 6.69 14.37 14.41
C THR A 35 7.31 15.40 13.47
N PRO A 36 7.91 14.99 12.33
CA PRO A 36 8.46 15.93 11.36
C PRO A 36 7.43 16.97 10.91
N GLU A 37 7.85 18.25 10.87
CA GLU A 37 6.96 19.40 10.56
C GLU A 37 6.32 19.33 9.17
N ILE A 38 6.88 18.51 8.27
CA ILE A 38 6.36 18.27 6.93
C ILE A 38 5.00 17.54 6.92
N LEU A 39 4.60 16.92 8.03
CA LEU A 39 3.31 16.24 8.12
C LEU A 39 2.20 17.22 8.52
N SER A 40 1.08 17.18 7.78
CA SER A 40 -0.14 17.88 8.18
C SER A 40 -0.63 17.40 9.54
N ILE A 41 -1.36 18.26 10.26
CA ILE A 41 -1.89 17.97 11.61
C ILE A 41 -2.53 16.58 11.71
N PRO A 42 -3.40 16.16 10.76
CA PRO A 42 -4.05 14.86 10.90
C PRO A 42 -3.13 13.67 10.60
N ARG A 43 -2.19 13.83 9.66
CA ARG A 43 -1.13 12.83 9.39
C ARG A 43 -0.26 12.62 10.63
N ALA A 44 0.11 13.71 11.27
CA ALA A 44 0.91 13.69 12.49
C ALA A 44 0.14 13.04 13.66
N ALA A 45 -1.17 13.29 13.77
CA ALA A 45 -2.01 12.68 14.80
C ALA A 45 -2.13 11.15 14.62
N ARG A 46 -2.40 10.68 13.40
CA ARG A 46 -2.44 9.23 13.08
C ARG A 46 -1.09 8.55 13.28
N ARG A 47 0.01 9.21 12.93
CA ARG A 47 1.36 8.72 13.23
C ARG A 47 1.55 8.54 14.74
N ALA A 48 1.21 9.54 15.54
CA ALA A 48 1.35 9.48 16.99
C ALA A 48 0.50 8.36 17.61
N GLN A 49 -0.72 8.15 17.09
CA GLN A 49 -1.60 7.08 17.53
C GLN A 49 -1.00 5.68 17.29
N VAL A 50 -0.54 5.41 16.06
CA VAL A 50 0.11 4.12 15.71
C VAL A 50 1.30 3.84 16.62
N LEU A 51 2.19 4.82 16.80
CA LEU A 51 3.38 4.67 17.63
C LEU A 51 3.01 4.43 19.11
N CYS A 52 1.97 5.08 19.63
CA CYS A 52 1.52 4.86 21.01
C CYS A 52 0.87 3.49 21.22
N TYR A 53 0.24 2.92 20.20
CA TYR A 53 -0.31 1.56 20.22
C TYR A 53 0.75 0.47 19.98
N GLY A 54 2.04 0.84 19.89
CA GLY A 54 3.14 -0.11 19.69
C GLY A 54 3.36 -0.49 18.22
N GLY A 55 2.69 0.16 17.28
CA GLY A 55 2.92 -0.03 15.86
C GLY A 55 4.24 0.61 15.41
N GLY A 56 4.85 0.04 14.37
CA GLY A 56 6.10 0.55 13.80
C GLY A 56 5.92 1.76 12.88
N VAL A 57 7.02 2.47 12.60
CA VAL A 57 7.06 3.64 11.71
C VAL A 57 6.52 3.34 10.30
N LYS A 58 6.70 2.11 9.80
CA LYS A 58 6.19 1.68 8.49
C LYS A 58 4.66 1.71 8.45
N LEU A 59 4.01 1.12 9.45
CA LEU A 59 2.55 1.14 9.59
C LEU A 59 2.05 2.58 9.76
N ALA A 60 2.78 3.39 10.54
CA ALA A 60 2.43 4.78 10.76
C ALA A 60 2.43 5.61 9.46
N ARG A 61 3.43 5.40 8.59
CA ARG A 61 3.45 6.04 7.26
C ARG A 61 2.28 5.60 6.40
N GLN A 62 1.96 4.31 6.38
CA GLN A 62 0.86 3.80 5.57
C GLN A 62 -0.47 4.39 6.04
N ILE A 63 -0.77 4.37 7.34
CA ILE A 63 -2.01 4.97 7.87
C ILE A 63 -2.08 6.48 7.57
N ALA A 64 -0.97 7.22 7.74
CA ALA A 64 -0.92 8.65 7.44
C ALA A 64 -1.07 8.97 5.94
N GLY A 65 -0.61 8.07 5.06
CA GLY A 65 -0.74 8.21 3.60
C GLY A 65 -2.16 8.03 3.09
N GLY A 66 -3.03 7.34 3.83
CA GLY A 66 -4.41 7.03 3.43
C GLY A 66 -5.46 8.08 3.69
N LEU A 67 -5.08 9.28 4.11
CA LEU A 67 -6.04 10.36 4.35
C LEU A 67 -6.59 10.88 3.02
N PRO A 68 -7.93 10.99 2.87
CA PRO A 68 -8.92 11.19 3.93
C PRO A 68 -9.65 9.92 4.44
N ARG A 69 -9.36 8.70 3.95
CA ARG A 69 -10.15 7.48 4.23
C ARG A 69 -10.23 7.13 5.72
N VAL A 70 -9.13 7.35 6.44
CA VAL A 70 -9.00 7.12 7.88
C VAL A 70 -9.43 8.36 8.69
N MET A 71 -10.26 9.24 8.13
CA MET A 71 -10.75 10.44 8.79
C MET A 71 -12.20 10.72 8.41
N SER A 72 -13.09 10.48 9.35
CA SER A 72 -14.42 11.07 9.38
C SER A 72 -14.74 11.37 10.84
N ASN A 73 -15.11 12.62 11.14
CA ASN A 73 -15.43 13.06 12.50
C ASN A 73 -16.57 12.24 13.14
N HIS A 74 -17.37 11.52 12.32
CA HIS A 74 -18.48 10.68 12.77
C HIS A 74 -18.12 9.20 12.98
N ARG A 75 -16.86 8.80 12.77
CA ARG A 75 -16.40 7.40 12.84
C ARG A 75 -15.04 7.23 13.53
N GLU A 76 -14.63 8.20 14.34
CA GLU A 76 -13.29 8.22 14.94
C GLU A 76 -13.05 7.03 15.89
N GLU A 77 -14.04 6.65 16.68
CA GLU A 77 -13.95 5.52 17.61
C GLU A 77 -13.62 4.21 16.87
N PHE A 78 -14.34 3.93 15.79
CA PHE A 78 -14.06 2.79 14.92
C PHE A 78 -12.63 2.82 14.37
N TRP A 79 -12.17 3.97 13.86
CA TRP A 79 -10.82 4.08 13.31
C TRP A 79 -9.74 3.93 14.37
N ALA A 80 -9.97 4.43 15.59
CA ALA A 80 -9.07 4.21 16.71
C ALA A 80 -8.96 2.72 17.05
N GLU A 81 -10.08 2.00 17.10
CA GLU A 81 -10.10 0.55 17.28
C GLU A 81 -9.41 -0.20 16.13
N ALA A 82 -9.66 0.19 14.89
CA ALA A 82 -9.04 -0.43 13.71
C ALA A 82 -7.52 -0.23 13.69
N ILE A 83 -7.03 0.97 14.01
CA ILE A 83 -5.59 1.26 14.09
C ILE A 83 -4.95 0.47 15.24
N HIS A 84 -5.59 0.41 16.40
CA HIS A 84 -5.15 -0.41 17.51
C HIS A 84 -5.10 -1.89 17.11
N TRP A 85 -6.12 -2.39 16.41
CA TRP A 85 -6.17 -3.75 15.88
C TRP A 85 -5.03 -4.01 14.88
N PHE A 86 -4.75 -3.09 13.94
CA PHE A 86 -3.64 -3.21 12.98
C PHE A 86 -2.28 -3.31 13.68
N CYS A 87 -2.05 -2.53 14.75
CA CYS A 87 -0.80 -2.56 15.51
C CYS A 87 -0.55 -3.92 16.18
N ARG A 88 -1.60 -4.74 16.35
CA ARG A 88 -1.55 -6.07 17.00
C ARG A 88 -1.51 -7.23 16.01
N GLN A 89 -1.44 -6.97 14.70
CA GLN A 89 -1.38 -8.01 13.68
C GLN A 89 0.08 -8.26 13.25
N PRO A 90 0.75 -9.33 13.72
CA PRO A 90 2.14 -9.60 13.36
C PRO A 90 2.33 -9.88 11.87
N ASP A 91 1.33 -10.50 11.23
CA ASP A 91 1.38 -10.90 9.82
C ASP A 91 0.83 -9.82 8.86
N LEU A 92 0.44 -8.66 9.38
CA LEU A 92 -0.08 -7.57 8.55
C LEU A 92 1.02 -7.05 7.63
N ASP A 93 0.80 -7.24 6.33
CA ASP A 93 1.63 -6.61 5.31
C ASP A 93 1.27 -5.12 5.24
N PRO A 94 2.21 -4.19 5.50
CA PRO A 94 1.92 -2.76 5.48
C PRO A 94 1.29 -2.28 4.17
N VAL A 95 1.54 -2.96 3.05
CA VAL A 95 0.94 -2.56 1.77
C VAL A 95 -0.57 -2.84 1.70
N GLN A 96 -1.05 -3.80 2.48
CA GLN A 96 -2.49 -4.12 2.56
C GLN A 96 -3.26 -3.12 3.41
N VAL A 97 -2.59 -2.22 4.14
CA VAL A 97 -3.24 -1.25 5.03
C VAL A 97 -4.18 -0.32 4.27
N GLN A 98 -3.76 0.21 3.11
CA GLN A 98 -4.61 1.10 2.31
C GLN A 98 -5.85 0.39 1.74
N PRO A 99 -5.71 -0.76 1.05
CA PRO A 99 -6.85 -1.59 0.64
C PRO A 99 -7.79 -1.97 1.79
N LEU A 100 -7.24 -2.29 2.97
CA LEU A 100 -8.04 -2.61 4.14
C LEU A 100 -8.82 -1.39 4.63
N CYS A 101 -8.19 -0.20 4.66
CA CYS A 101 -8.90 1.03 4.98
C CYS A 101 -10.06 1.29 3.99
N ASP A 102 -9.88 1.05 2.69
CA ASP A 102 -10.94 1.19 1.69
C ASP A 102 -12.11 0.25 1.97
N PHE A 103 -11.81 -1.03 2.22
CA PHE A 103 -12.80 -2.03 2.56
C PHE A 103 -13.55 -1.70 3.85
N LEU A 104 -12.83 -1.30 4.90
CA LEU A 104 -13.45 -0.95 6.18
C LEU A 104 -14.33 0.29 6.04
N SER A 105 -13.92 1.28 5.26
CA SER A 105 -14.72 2.48 4.97
C SER A 105 -16.04 2.12 4.29
N HIS A 106 -16.01 1.20 3.31
CA HIS A 106 -17.20 0.67 2.67
C HIS A 106 -18.09 -0.07 3.66
N ARG A 107 -17.52 -0.97 4.47
CA ARG A 107 -18.27 -1.78 5.43
C ARG A 107 -18.97 -0.96 6.49
N ILE A 108 -18.29 0.04 7.07
CA ILE A 108 -18.93 0.90 8.05
C ILE A 108 -19.98 1.81 7.40
N ALA A 109 -19.87 2.15 6.12
CA ALA A 109 -20.91 2.93 5.42
C ALA A 109 -22.20 2.12 5.23
N GLU A 110 -22.08 0.82 4.92
CA GLU A 110 -23.24 -0.10 4.80
C GLU A 110 -23.83 -0.49 6.15
N ASP A 111 -22.97 -0.80 7.12
CA ASP A 111 -23.34 -1.26 8.46
C ASP A 111 -22.57 -0.45 9.52
N PRO A 112 -23.19 0.58 10.13
CA PRO A 112 -22.59 1.34 11.21
C PRO A 112 -22.16 0.51 12.43
N GLY A 113 -22.72 -0.69 12.62
CA GLY A 113 -22.38 -1.61 13.70
C GLY A 113 -21.20 -2.54 13.39
N TYR A 114 -20.59 -2.43 12.20
CA TYR A 114 -19.51 -3.31 11.78
C TYR A 114 -18.31 -3.25 12.74
N SER A 115 -17.86 -4.42 13.20
CA SER A 115 -16.74 -4.56 14.14
C SER A 115 -15.64 -5.50 13.64
N LEU A 116 -14.41 -5.20 14.07
CA LEU A 116 -13.24 -6.05 13.90
C LEU A 116 -13.06 -7.08 15.04
N LYS A 117 -13.88 -7.01 16.10
CA LYS A 117 -13.80 -7.92 17.23
C LYS A 117 -13.96 -9.38 16.76
N GLY A 118 -13.02 -10.24 17.17
CA GLY A 118 -13.00 -11.65 16.78
C GLY A 118 -12.48 -11.93 15.35
N ARG A 119 -12.13 -10.91 14.55
CA ARG A 119 -11.54 -11.12 13.22
C ARG A 119 -10.03 -11.33 13.32
N THR A 120 -9.53 -12.23 12.48
CA THR A 120 -8.08 -12.40 12.22
C THR A 120 -7.70 -11.62 10.98
N TYR A 121 -6.41 -11.28 10.84
CA TYR A 121 -5.92 -10.67 9.59
C TYR A 121 -6.27 -11.50 8.35
N GLY A 122 -6.12 -12.82 8.41
CA GLY A 122 -6.47 -13.70 7.31
C GLY A 122 -7.95 -13.66 6.93
N SER A 123 -8.87 -13.59 7.90
CA SER A 123 -10.31 -13.52 7.60
C SER A 123 -10.71 -12.17 7.03
N LEU A 124 -10.15 -11.07 7.56
CA LEU A 124 -10.40 -9.72 7.07
C LEU A 124 -9.87 -9.54 5.65
N LYS A 125 -8.64 -10.01 5.38
CA LYS A 125 -8.03 -9.97 4.05
C LYS A 125 -8.88 -10.71 3.03
N ARG A 126 -9.32 -11.95 3.33
CA ARG A 126 -10.20 -12.70 2.40
C ARG A 126 -11.50 -11.97 2.10
N ALA A 127 -12.12 -11.33 3.10
CA ALA A 127 -13.35 -10.56 2.91
C ALA A 127 -13.14 -9.31 2.04
N MET A 128 -12.02 -8.59 2.24
CA MET A 128 -11.62 -7.49 1.36
C MET A 128 -11.35 -7.96 -0.06
N GLU A 129 -10.63 -9.08 -0.23
CA GLU A 129 -10.35 -9.65 -1.54
C GLU A 129 -11.62 -10.09 -2.28
N GLN A 130 -12.59 -10.65 -1.55
CA GLN A 130 -13.92 -10.98 -2.06
C GLN A 130 -14.65 -9.71 -2.51
N TRP A 131 -14.70 -8.69 -1.64
CA TRP A 131 -15.31 -7.40 -1.97
C TRP A 131 -14.68 -6.75 -3.19
N HIS A 132 -13.35 -6.79 -3.32
CA HIS A 132 -12.69 -6.30 -4.54
C HIS A 132 -13.07 -7.10 -5.78
N ARG A 133 -13.25 -8.43 -5.70
CA ARG A 133 -13.71 -9.23 -6.85
C ARG A 133 -15.14 -8.88 -7.26
N GLU A 134 -16.02 -8.64 -6.29
CA GLU A 134 -17.42 -8.27 -6.53
C GLU A 134 -17.55 -6.82 -7.01
N THR A 135 -16.73 -5.92 -6.49
CA THR A 135 -16.75 -4.48 -6.79
C THR A 135 -15.90 -4.12 -8.00
N ALA A 136 -14.93 -4.96 -8.38
CA ALA A 136 -14.19 -4.85 -9.65
C ALA A 136 -15.08 -5.25 -10.83
N ASP A 137 -16.23 -4.61 -10.94
CA ASP A 137 -16.96 -4.56 -12.19
C ASP A 137 -16.22 -3.58 -13.10
N LEU A 138 -15.15 -4.06 -13.74
CA LEU A 138 -14.40 -3.34 -14.78
C LEU A 138 -15.34 -2.80 -15.88
N ARG A 139 -16.56 -3.35 -16.01
CA ARG A 139 -17.61 -2.84 -16.89
C ARG A 139 -18.20 -1.50 -16.45
N ARG A 140 -18.29 -1.22 -15.13
CA ARG A 140 -18.79 0.08 -14.60
C ARG A 140 -17.79 1.23 -14.80
N ILE A 141 -16.50 0.92 -14.85
CA ILE A 141 -15.43 1.92 -15.04
C ILE A 141 -15.23 2.24 -16.54
N GLY A 142 -15.63 1.33 -17.45
CA GLY A 142 -15.45 1.49 -18.89
C GLY A 142 -13.99 1.48 -19.38
N VAL A 143 -13.02 1.47 -18.47
CA VAL A 143 -11.58 1.48 -18.77
C VAL A 143 -11.12 0.07 -19.15
N LYS A 144 -11.03 -0.19 -20.46
CA LYS A 144 -10.45 -1.43 -21.00
C LYS A 144 -8.93 -1.36 -21.11
N VAL A 145 -8.42 -0.15 -21.35
CA VAL A 145 -7.01 0.15 -21.61
C VAL A 145 -6.58 1.31 -20.71
N PHE A 146 -5.43 1.15 -20.05
CA PHE A 146 -4.83 2.15 -19.19
C PHE A 146 -3.82 2.98 -19.99
N THR A 147 -3.69 4.26 -19.62
CA THR A 147 -2.63 5.12 -20.15
C THR A 147 -1.28 4.64 -19.62
N PRO A 148 -0.26 4.42 -20.48
CA PRO A 148 1.07 4.03 -20.03
C PRO A 148 1.67 5.04 -19.04
N SER A 149 2.36 4.54 -18.02
CA SER A 149 3.02 5.36 -17.01
C SER A 149 4.19 6.20 -17.52
N GLY A 150 4.74 5.82 -18.68
CA GLY A 150 5.93 6.45 -19.26
C GLY A 150 7.27 5.91 -18.72
N PHE A 151 7.26 4.94 -17.80
CA PHE A 151 8.49 4.20 -17.46
C PHE A 151 8.81 3.17 -18.55
N ALA A 152 10.10 2.88 -18.74
CA ALA A 152 10.58 1.96 -19.76
C ALA A 152 10.44 0.49 -19.32
N GLU A 153 9.84 -0.31 -20.21
CA GLU A 153 9.99 -1.75 -20.20
C GLU A 153 11.46 -2.16 -20.36
N ALA A 154 11.78 -3.40 -19.99
CA ALA A 154 13.14 -3.89 -20.11
C ALA A 154 13.23 -5.41 -20.24
N THR A 155 14.25 -5.84 -20.98
CA THR A 155 14.60 -7.24 -21.18
C THR A 155 16.07 -7.44 -20.85
N TRP A 156 16.38 -8.44 -20.04
CA TRP A 156 17.76 -8.86 -19.75
C TRP A 156 17.94 -10.35 -19.96
N ARG A 157 19.03 -10.69 -20.64
CA ARG A 157 19.47 -12.06 -20.83
C ARG A 157 20.64 -12.34 -19.88
N LYS A 158 20.53 -13.40 -19.08
CA LYS A 158 21.60 -13.89 -18.22
C LYS A 158 22.00 -15.27 -18.71
N THR A 159 23.25 -15.44 -19.08
CA THR A 159 23.82 -16.74 -19.46
C THR A 159 24.55 -17.34 -18.28
N ILE A 160 24.32 -18.62 -18.03
CA ILE A 160 24.95 -19.39 -16.97
C ILE A 160 25.93 -20.35 -17.65
N LYS A 161 27.22 -20.19 -17.35
CA LYS A 161 28.28 -21.03 -17.90
C LYS A 161 28.95 -21.86 -16.81
N VAL A 162 29.22 -23.13 -17.10
CA VAL A 162 30.00 -24.03 -16.24
C VAL A 162 31.16 -24.56 -17.08
N HIS A 163 32.39 -24.41 -16.59
CA HIS A 163 33.62 -24.71 -17.34
C HIS A 163 33.66 -24.08 -18.75
N GLY A 164 33.19 -22.83 -18.88
CA GLY A 164 33.15 -22.10 -20.15
C GLY A 164 32.02 -22.50 -21.10
N ARG A 165 31.28 -23.58 -20.83
CA ARG A 165 30.14 -24.04 -21.64
C ARG A 165 28.84 -23.42 -21.15
N LEU A 166 27.98 -22.99 -22.06
CA LEU A 166 26.64 -22.50 -21.74
C LEU A 166 25.79 -23.68 -21.24
N VAL A 167 25.24 -23.56 -20.03
CA VAL A 167 24.39 -24.59 -19.41
C VAL A 167 22.94 -24.12 -19.29
N ALA A 168 22.72 -22.81 -19.11
CA ALA A 168 21.38 -22.26 -19.07
C ALA A 168 21.35 -20.80 -19.51
N GLU A 169 20.18 -20.35 -19.94
CA GLU A 169 19.87 -18.95 -20.21
C GLU A 169 18.57 -18.56 -19.48
N GLU A 170 18.61 -17.40 -18.83
CA GLU A 170 17.43 -16.79 -18.22
C GLU A 170 17.10 -15.50 -18.98
N LEU A 171 15.87 -15.42 -19.49
CA LEU A 171 15.29 -14.23 -20.08
C LEU A 171 14.36 -13.55 -19.07
N TRP A 172 14.78 -12.40 -18.57
CA TRP A 172 14.02 -11.59 -17.63
C TRP A 172 13.35 -10.43 -18.35
N THR A 173 12.04 -10.26 -18.18
CA THR A 173 11.26 -9.16 -18.77
C THR A 173 10.46 -8.39 -17.73
N PHE A 174 10.38 -7.07 -17.90
CA PHE A 174 9.52 -6.16 -17.15
C PHE A 174 8.53 -5.54 -18.12
N GLN A 175 7.24 -5.80 -17.90
CA GLN A 175 6.17 -5.33 -18.78
C GLN A 175 5.12 -4.57 -17.96
N GLU A 176 4.66 -3.43 -18.47
CA GLU A 176 3.57 -2.69 -17.84
C GLU A 176 2.24 -3.37 -18.13
N ILE A 177 1.36 -3.45 -17.14
CA ILE A 177 0.01 -3.98 -17.32
C ILE A 177 -0.90 -2.83 -17.78
N LEU A 178 -1.23 -2.85 -19.07
CA LEU A 178 -1.97 -1.76 -19.73
C LEU A 178 -3.42 -2.09 -20.02
N THR A 179 -3.91 -3.27 -19.66
CA THR A 179 -5.32 -3.62 -19.86
C THR A 179 -5.94 -4.19 -18.59
N ALA A 180 -7.24 -3.94 -18.45
CA ALA A 180 -8.03 -4.48 -17.34
C ALA A 180 -8.05 -6.02 -17.35
N ARG A 181 -8.00 -6.64 -18.54
CA ARG A 181 -7.88 -8.09 -18.71
C ARG A 181 -6.52 -8.60 -18.21
N ASP A 182 -5.43 -7.98 -18.63
CA ASP A 182 -4.09 -8.41 -18.20
C ASP A 182 -3.90 -8.24 -16.69
N LEU A 183 -4.50 -7.21 -16.09
CA LEU A 183 -4.52 -7.00 -14.64
C LEU A 183 -5.27 -8.12 -13.92
N PHE A 184 -6.43 -8.51 -14.44
CA PHE A 184 -7.21 -9.63 -13.91
C PHE A 184 -6.44 -10.97 -14.03
N ASP A 185 -5.82 -11.21 -15.18
CA ASP A 185 -5.04 -12.43 -15.45
C ASP A 185 -3.80 -12.50 -14.57
N GLU A 186 -3.11 -11.37 -14.35
CA GLU A 186 -2.01 -11.25 -13.40
C GLU A 186 -2.45 -11.60 -11.98
N GLY A 187 -3.53 -10.98 -11.49
CA GLY A 187 -4.04 -11.23 -10.13
C GLY A 187 -4.45 -12.69 -9.92
N THR A 188 -5.09 -13.29 -10.93
CA THR A 188 -5.48 -14.70 -10.92
C THR A 188 -4.25 -15.62 -10.87
N ALA A 189 -3.29 -15.42 -11.78
CA ALA A 189 -2.08 -16.22 -11.85
C ALA A 189 -1.22 -16.11 -10.58
N MET A 190 -1.14 -14.89 -10.04
CA MET A 190 -0.33 -14.56 -8.88
C MET A 190 -1.07 -14.74 -7.55
N ARG A 191 -2.37 -15.09 -7.56
CA ARG A 191 -3.19 -15.32 -6.36
C ARG A 191 -3.13 -14.14 -5.37
N HIS A 192 -3.21 -12.92 -5.89
CA HIS A 192 -3.33 -11.70 -5.09
C HIS A 192 -4.24 -10.69 -5.79
N CYS A 193 -4.87 -9.82 -5.01
CA CYS A 193 -5.92 -8.94 -5.52
C CYS A 193 -5.35 -7.63 -6.06
N VAL A 194 -4.97 -7.63 -7.35
CA VAL A 194 -4.62 -6.40 -8.08
C VAL A 194 -5.81 -5.68 -8.71
N ALA A 195 -7.00 -6.29 -8.71
CA ALA A 195 -8.19 -5.70 -9.35
C ALA A 195 -8.60 -4.33 -8.76
N ALA A 196 -8.35 -4.11 -7.47
CA ALA A 196 -8.59 -2.84 -6.78
C ALA A 196 -7.74 -1.67 -7.33
N TYR A 197 -6.63 -1.98 -8.00
CA TYR A 197 -5.75 -0.97 -8.57
C TYR A 197 -6.27 -0.41 -9.90
N ALA A 198 -7.25 -1.04 -10.55
CA ALA A 198 -7.74 -0.59 -11.86
C ALA A 198 -8.14 0.89 -11.88
N LEU A 199 -8.80 1.38 -10.82
CA LEU A 199 -9.13 2.80 -10.66
C LEU A 199 -7.88 3.68 -10.53
N TYR A 200 -6.95 3.30 -9.65
CA TYR A 200 -5.72 4.07 -9.42
C TYR A 200 -4.79 4.10 -10.63
N ILE A 201 -4.77 3.01 -11.42
CA ILE A 201 -4.06 2.96 -12.71
C ILE A 201 -4.78 3.84 -13.73
N GLY A 202 -6.11 3.75 -13.82
CA GLY A 202 -6.92 4.58 -14.72
C GLY A 202 -6.77 6.09 -14.48
N TYR A 203 -6.60 6.51 -13.22
CA TYR A 203 -6.29 7.89 -12.86
C TYR A 203 -4.81 8.27 -12.96
N GLY A 204 -3.94 7.33 -13.34
CA GLY A 204 -2.49 7.56 -13.45
C GLY A 204 -1.75 7.72 -12.12
N HIS A 205 -2.38 7.40 -10.99
CA HIS A 205 -1.76 7.49 -9.66
C HIS A 205 -0.71 6.40 -9.43
N CYS A 206 -0.93 5.21 -9.99
CA CYS A 206 0.04 4.13 -9.97
C CYS A 206 0.11 3.39 -11.31
N SER A 207 1.12 2.55 -11.44
CA SER A 207 1.23 1.56 -12.52
C SER A 207 1.59 0.21 -11.93
N ILE A 208 1.13 -0.85 -12.60
CA ILE A 208 1.39 -2.23 -12.21
C ILE A 208 2.25 -2.88 -13.28
N TRP A 209 3.28 -3.59 -12.82
CA TRP A 209 4.30 -4.19 -13.67
C TRP A 209 4.42 -5.68 -13.38
N SER A 210 4.58 -6.48 -14.44
CA SER A 210 4.82 -7.92 -14.37
C SER A 210 6.32 -8.19 -14.62
N LEU A 211 7.02 -8.71 -13.61
CA LEU A 211 8.34 -9.31 -13.80
C LEU A 211 8.16 -10.77 -14.20
N ARG A 212 8.76 -11.16 -15.31
CA ARG A 212 8.75 -12.54 -15.80
C ARG A 212 10.16 -13.06 -16.00
N MET A 213 10.30 -14.37 -15.84
CA MET A 213 11.53 -15.12 -16.15
C MET A 213 11.15 -16.30 -17.04
N ASN A 214 11.72 -16.36 -18.24
CA ASN A 214 11.40 -17.34 -19.28
C ASN A 214 9.88 -17.43 -19.53
N GLY A 215 9.23 -16.26 -19.66
CA GLY A 215 7.78 -16.14 -19.84
C GLY A 215 6.92 -16.36 -18.59
N ASN A 216 7.48 -16.93 -17.51
CA ASN A 216 6.74 -17.21 -16.29
C ASN A 216 6.72 -16.00 -15.36
N ARG A 217 5.53 -15.63 -14.87
CA ARG A 217 5.36 -14.55 -13.88
C ARG A 217 6.10 -14.87 -12.58
N LYS A 218 6.88 -13.90 -12.10
CA LYS A 218 7.68 -14.02 -10.87
C LYS A 218 7.21 -13.05 -9.82
N LEU A 219 7.05 -11.79 -10.19
CA LEU A 219 6.62 -10.71 -9.30
C LEU A 219 5.61 -9.80 -10.00
N THR A 220 4.69 -9.27 -9.21
CA THR A 220 3.88 -8.11 -9.55
C THR A 220 4.39 -6.92 -8.74
N ILE A 221 4.60 -5.79 -9.41
CA ILE A 221 5.27 -4.62 -8.86
C ILE A 221 4.32 -3.42 -9.00
N GLU A 222 4.14 -2.67 -7.91
CA GLU A 222 3.40 -1.41 -7.91
C GLU A 222 4.37 -0.24 -7.85
N VAL A 223 4.17 0.72 -8.76
CA VAL A 223 4.88 2.00 -8.78
C VAL A 223 3.90 3.13 -8.51
N ARG A 224 4.21 4.01 -7.55
CA ARG A 224 3.56 5.32 -7.42
C ARG A 224 4.17 6.27 -8.44
N ASN A 225 3.40 6.64 -9.46
CA ASN A 225 3.92 7.31 -10.65
C ASN A 225 4.49 8.70 -10.31
N SER A 226 3.72 9.53 -9.60
CA SER A 226 4.12 10.90 -9.23
C SER A 226 5.32 10.94 -8.28
N GLU A 227 5.44 9.95 -7.39
CA GLU A 227 6.55 9.86 -6.45
C GLU A 227 7.79 9.20 -7.05
N ARG A 228 7.65 8.56 -8.23
CA ARG A 228 8.67 7.72 -8.86
C ARG A 228 9.21 6.65 -7.90
N ARG A 229 8.30 5.95 -7.20
CA ARG A 229 8.68 4.95 -6.18
C ARG A 229 8.05 3.60 -6.43
N VAL A 230 8.87 2.55 -6.29
CA VAL A 230 8.40 1.17 -6.16
C VAL A 230 7.93 0.98 -4.72
N VAL A 231 6.62 0.79 -4.55
CA VAL A 231 5.97 0.71 -3.23
C VAL A 231 5.50 -0.68 -2.86
N GLN A 232 5.36 -1.58 -3.85
CA GLN A 232 5.05 -2.99 -3.62
C GLN A 232 5.80 -3.89 -4.58
N VAL A 233 6.32 -5.01 -4.07
CA VAL A 233 6.87 -6.11 -4.86
C VAL A 233 6.40 -7.44 -4.28
N ARG A 234 5.54 -8.17 -4.99
CA ARG A 234 4.97 -9.42 -4.47
C ARG A 234 4.96 -10.54 -5.49
N GLY A 235 5.41 -11.71 -5.06
CA GLY A 235 5.30 -12.94 -5.84
C GLY A 235 3.96 -13.64 -5.64
N LYS A 236 3.84 -14.83 -6.21
CA LYS A 236 2.64 -15.68 -6.08
C LYS A 236 2.22 -15.83 -4.61
N SER A 237 0.93 -15.65 -4.33
CA SER A 237 0.33 -15.70 -3.00
C SER A 237 0.97 -14.70 -2.02
N ASN A 238 1.34 -13.51 -2.50
CA ASN A 238 1.98 -12.44 -1.73
C ASN A 238 3.33 -12.82 -1.10
N ARG A 239 4.03 -13.84 -1.61
CA ARG A 239 5.38 -14.14 -1.15
C ARG A 239 6.32 -12.94 -1.37
N ARG A 240 7.33 -12.81 -0.51
CA ARG A 240 8.42 -11.85 -0.72
C ARG A 240 9.28 -12.24 -1.92
N ALA A 241 9.94 -11.24 -2.48
CA ALA A 241 10.89 -11.45 -3.57
C ALA A 241 12.14 -12.19 -3.04
N VAL A 242 12.68 -13.11 -3.84
CA VAL A 242 13.98 -13.72 -3.52
C VAL A 242 15.11 -12.84 -4.03
N GLU A 243 16.35 -13.05 -3.55
CA GLU A 243 17.49 -12.16 -3.84
C GLU A 243 17.72 -11.91 -5.33
N ALA A 244 17.64 -12.95 -6.17
CA ALA A 244 17.79 -12.82 -7.61
C ALA A 244 16.71 -11.90 -8.23
N GLU A 245 15.47 -11.99 -7.74
CA GLU A 245 14.37 -11.15 -8.19
C GLU A 245 14.52 -9.71 -7.69
N VAL A 246 14.95 -9.53 -6.44
CA VAL A 246 15.28 -8.22 -5.86
C VAL A 246 16.36 -7.51 -6.67
N ALA A 247 17.42 -8.22 -7.06
CA ALA A 247 18.48 -7.68 -7.90
C ALA A 247 17.95 -7.18 -9.24
N MET A 248 17.05 -7.94 -9.87
CA MET A 248 16.39 -7.53 -11.12
C MET A 248 15.50 -6.31 -10.92
N VAL A 249 14.71 -6.25 -9.84
CA VAL A 249 13.87 -5.08 -9.53
C VAL A 249 14.73 -3.83 -9.33
N ARG A 250 15.82 -3.92 -8.57
CA ARG A 250 16.74 -2.79 -8.37
C ARG A 250 17.38 -2.33 -9.67
N LYS A 251 17.79 -3.27 -10.53
CA LYS A 251 18.35 -2.98 -11.85
C LYS A 251 17.35 -2.25 -12.74
N TRP A 252 16.09 -2.69 -12.76
CA TRP A 252 15.02 -2.03 -13.51
C TRP A 252 14.64 -0.67 -12.95
N ALA A 253 14.54 -0.55 -11.63
CA ALA A 253 14.27 0.71 -10.95
C ALA A 253 15.35 1.76 -11.26
N ALA A 254 16.62 1.37 -11.23
CA ALA A 254 17.74 2.25 -11.58
C ALA A 254 17.65 2.77 -13.03
N LYS A 255 17.34 1.88 -13.99
CA LYS A 255 17.12 2.27 -15.40
C LYS A 255 16.02 3.32 -15.56
N ASN A 256 15.00 3.27 -14.71
CA ASN A 256 13.86 4.18 -14.72
C ASN A 256 13.99 5.35 -13.74
N ALA A 257 15.13 5.54 -13.08
CA ALA A 257 15.29 6.53 -12.02
C ALA A 257 14.14 6.49 -10.98
N LEU A 258 13.79 5.27 -10.55
CA LEU A 258 12.81 4.98 -9.52
C LEU A 258 13.52 4.71 -8.20
N GLN A 259 12.96 5.23 -7.10
CA GLN A 259 13.37 4.84 -5.76
C GLN A 259 12.67 3.53 -5.36
N VAL A 260 13.40 2.62 -4.71
CA VAL A 260 12.83 1.36 -4.20
C VAL A 260 12.71 1.47 -2.69
N GLU A 261 11.47 1.42 -2.19
CA GLU A 261 11.25 1.52 -0.75
C GLU A 261 11.79 0.27 -0.04
N PRO A 262 12.63 0.37 1.01
CA PRO A 262 13.28 -0.79 1.63
C PRO A 262 12.33 -1.87 2.16
N TRP A 263 11.06 -1.55 2.38
CA TRP A 263 10.04 -2.47 2.89
C TRP A 263 9.19 -3.14 1.82
N CYS A 264 9.31 -2.74 0.56
CA CYS A 264 8.47 -3.28 -0.50
C CYS A 264 8.99 -4.61 -1.08
N LEU A 265 10.29 -4.88 -0.90
CA LEU A 265 10.99 -6.09 -1.36
C LEU A 265 10.66 -7.34 -0.53
#